data_AF-A0A2T0UWE0-F1
#
_entry.id   AF-A0A2T0UWE0-F1
#
_cell.length_a   1.000
_cell.length_b   1.000
_cell.length_c   1.000
_cell.angle_alpha   90.00
_cell.angle_beta   90.00
_cell.angle_gamma   90.00
#
_symmetry.space_group_name_H-M   'P 1'
#
loop_
_entity.id
_entity.type
_entity.pdbx_description
1 polymer ?
#
loop_
_entity_poly.entity_id
_entity_poly.type
_entity_poly.pdbx_seq_one_letter_code
_entity_poly.pdbx_strand_id
1 'polypeptide(L)'
;MKEAQSRKSDPLARGGFTDGTHEFWVYATTADAPDSFQVAADGNRADIVMVVSGLNTGALHATWGDEWRSRTAEWQEWAKSCAFHVFDKGSLLAEPRTRFCDG
;
A
#
# COMPACT_ATOMS: atom_id res chain seq x y z
N MET A 1 -18.17 -16.13 7.75
CA MET A 1 -16.70 -16.06 7.90
C MET A 1 -16.11 -16.24 6.52
N LYS A 2 -16.05 -15.18 5.72
CA LYS A 2 -15.63 -15.25 4.31
C LYS A 2 -14.25 -14.61 4.18
N GLU A 3 -13.31 -15.45 3.79
CA GLU A 3 -12.19 -15.12 2.92
C GLU A 3 -11.12 -14.17 3.47
N ALA A 4 -10.46 -14.63 4.54
CA ALA A 4 -9.01 -14.50 4.59
C ALA A 4 -8.36 -15.49 3.59
N GLN A 5 -8.81 -15.50 2.31
CA GLN A 5 -8.08 -16.22 1.27
C GLN A 5 -6.66 -15.68 1.28
N SER A 6 -5.74 -16.60 1.49
CA SER A 6 -4.34 -16.39 1.83
C SER A 6 -3.77 -15.15 1.15
N ARG A 7 -3.62 -14.05 1.93
CA ARG A 7 -2.97 -12.79 1.52
C ARG A 7 -1.52 -13.02 1.03
N LYS A 8 -0.92 -14.14 1.43
CA LYS A 8 0.38 -14.64 0.97
C LYS A 8 0.33 -15.36 -0.40
N SER A 9 -0.86 -15.62 -0.93
CA SER A 9 -1.07 -16.36 -2.18
C SER A 9 -1.62 -15.49 -3.30
N ASP A 10 -1.92 -14.20 -3.05
CA ASP A 10 -2.24 -13.26 -4.13
C ASP A 10 -0.93 -12.89 -4.85
N PRO A 11 -0.76 -13.26 -6.14
CA PRO A 11 0.45 -12.94 -6.89
C PRO A 11 0.67 -11.43 -7.10
N LEU A 12 -0.36 -10.61 -6.84
CA LEU A 12 -0.29 -9.16 -6.93
C LEU A 12 0.10 -8.49 -5.62
N ALA A 13 -0.01 -9.18 -4.48
CA ALA A 13 0.37 -8.62 -3.18
C ALA A 13 1.89 -8.46 -3.10
N ARG A 14 2.36 -7.24 -2.82
CA ARG A 14 3.79 -6.91 -2.67
C ARG A 14 4.23 -6.86 -1.21
N GLY A 15 3.29 -6.69 -0.28
CA GLY A 15 3.54 -6.65 1.15
C GLY A 15 2.61 -5.66 1.85
N GLY A 16 2.95 -5.28 3.06
CA GLY A 16 2.19 -4.30 3.82
C GLY A 16 3.04 -3.49 4.80
N PHE A 17 2.42 -2.46 5.37
CA PHE A 17 2.97 -1.58 6.40
C PHE A 17 1.84 -1.18 7.38
N THR A 18 2.16 -0.55 8.50
CA THR A 18 1.14 -0.15 9.50
C THR A 18 1.49 1.20 10.11
N ASP A 19 0.45 2.00 10.42
CA ASP A 19 0.61 3.22 11.22
C ASP A 19 0.45 2.98 12.73
N GLY A 20 0.24 1.72 13.13
CA GLY A 20 -0.06 1.28 14.49
C GLY A 20 -1.55 1.15 14.79
N THR A 21 -2.43 1.72 13.95
CA THR A 21 -3.90 1.62 14.06
C THR A 21 -4.49 0.75 12.96
N HIS A 22 -4.03 0.95 11.72
CA HIS A 22 -4.48 0.22 10.53
C HIS A 22 -3.33 -0.56 9.92
N GLU A 23 -3.65 -1.70 9.33
CA GLU A 23 -2.74 -2.44 8.45
C GLU A 23 -3.00 -2.04 7.00
N PHE A 24 -1.94 -1.74 6.26
CA PHE A 24 -2.01 -1.35 4.86
C PHE A 24 -1.33 -2.40 4.00
N TRP A 25 -2.01 -2.84 2.94
CA TRP A 25 -1.49 -3.83 2.01
C TRP A 25 -1.35 -3.22 0.62
N VAL A 26 -0.20 -3.45 0.01
CA VAL A 26 0.16 -2.96 -1.32
C VAL A 26 -0.03 -4.06 -2.35
N TYR A 27 -0.77 -3.75 -3.39
CA TYR A 27 -1.05 -4.65 -4.51
C TYR A 27 -0.65 -4.00 -5.82
N ALA A 28 0.20 -4.65 -6.59
CA ALA A 28 0.44 -4.26 -7.97
C ALA A 28 -0.81 -4.52 -8.82
N THR A 29 -1.01 -3.74 -9.89
CA THR A 29 -2.08 -4.02 -10.85
C THR A 29 -1.78 -5.20 -11.76
N THR A 30 -0.50 -5.45 -12.04
CA THR A 30 -0.01 -6.60 -12.80
C THR A 30 1.23 -7.22 -12.12
N ALA A 31 1.48 -8.50 -12.41
CA ALA A 31 2.66 -9.19 -11.91
C ALA A 31 3.95 -8.70 -12.58
N ASP A 32 3.87 -8.42 -13.89
CA ASP A 32 4.98 -7.96 -14.74
C ASP A 32 4.76 -6.50 -15.18
N ALA A 33 5.82 -5.70 -15.14
CA ALA A 33 5.87 -4.27 -15.45
C ALA A 33 4.64 -3.43 -15.01
N PRO A 34 4.20 -3.48 -13.73
CA PRO A 34 3.06 -2.71 -13.26
C PRO A 34 3.22 -1.21 -13.44
N ASP A 35 2.30 -0.58 -14.17
CA ASP A 35 2.22 0.89 -14.29
C ASP A 35 1.55 1.56 -13.08
N SER A 36 0.89 0.76 -12.24
CA SER A 36 0.20 1.24 -11.04
C SER A 36 0.13 0.21 -9.93
N PHE A 37 -0.08 0.68 -8.70
CA PHE A 37 -0.42 -0.13 -7.54
C PHE A 37 -1.50 0.53 -6.70
N GLN A 38 -2.20 -0.30 -5.93
CA GLN A 38 -3.21 0.13 -4.96
C GLN A 38 -2.77 -0.24 -3.55
N VAL A 39 -3.20 0.57 -2.59
CA VAL A 39 -3.05 0.34 -1.16
C VAL A 39 -4.43 0.16 -0.56
N ALA A 40 -4.64 -0.92 0.18
CA ALA A 40 -5.90 -1.22 0.84
C ALA A 40 -5.71 -1.37 2.36
N ALA A 41 -6.69 -0.97 3.15
CA ALA A 41 -6.67 -1.04 4.61
C ALA A 41 -7.25 -2.35 5.15
N ASP A 42 -6.74 -2.79 6.29
CA ASP A 42 -7.26 -3.84 7.18
C ASP A 42 -7.60 -5.16 6.49
N GLY A 43 -6.89 -5.45 5.41
CA GLY A 43 -7.07 -6.66 4.61
C GLY A 43 -8.34 -6.68 3.74
N ASN A 44 -9.08 -5.57 3.66
CA ASN A 44 -10.21 -5.43 2.75
C ASN A 44 -9.80 -4.65 1.49
N ARG A 45 -9.74 -5.35 0.35
CA ARG A 45 -9.31 -4.75 -0.93
C ARG A 45 -10.25 -3.65 -1.45
N ALA A 46 -11.49 -3.58 -0.95
CA ALA A 46 -12.42 -2.51 -1.27
C ALA A 46 -12.14 -1.21 -0.50
N ASP A 47 -11.44 -1.29 0.63
CA ASP A 47 -11.11 -0.14 1.48
C ASP A 47 -9.82 0.51 0.96
N ILE A 48 -9.94 1.17 -0.19
CA ILE A 48 -8.80 1.76 -0.90
C ILE A 48 -8.32 3.00 -0.15
N VAL A 49 -7.05 2.95 0.25
CA VAL A 49 -6.33 4.06 0.87
C VAL A 49 -5.81 5.01 -0.19
N MET A 50 -5.11 4.43 -1.17
CA MET A 50 -4.45 5.17 -2.23
C MET A 50 -4.30 4.29 -3.48
N VAL A 51 -4.34 4.93 -4.64
CA VAL A 51 -3.87 4.35 -5.90
C VAL A 51 -2.75 5.22 -6.45
N VAL A 52 -1.64 4.60 -6.80
CA VAL A 52 -0.50 5.25 -7.45
C VAL A 52 -0.40 4.73 -8.88
N SER A 53 -0.30 5.64 -9.85
CA SER A 53 -0.21 5.31 -11.27
C SER A 53 0.88 6.12 -11.99
N GLY A 54 1.20 5.72 -13.22
CA GLY A 54 2.21 6.39 -14.05
C GLY A 54 3.64 5.98 -13.69
N LEU A 55 3.83 4.79 -13.12
CA LEU A 55 5.15 4.27 -12.77
C LEU A 55 6.05 4.11 -14.00
N ASN A 56 5.49 3.69 -15.13
CA ASN A 56 6.26 3.44 -16.35
C ASN A 56 6.52 4.73 -17.14
N THR A 57 5.77 5.80 -16.87
CA THR A 57 5.88 7.09 -17.58
C THR A 57 6.64 8.15 -16.79
N GLY A 58 6.89 7.93 -15.50
CA GLY A 58 7.48 8.92 -14.60
C GLY A 58 6.52 10.03 -14.17
N ALA A 59 5.30 10.09 -14.74
CA ALA A 59 4.24 11.01 -14.36
C ALA A 59 3.45 10.45 -13.17
N LEU A 60 4.09 10.39 -11.99
CA LEU A 60 3.51 9.79 -10.80
C LEU A 60 2.28 10.54 -10.32
N HIS A 61 1.14 9.85 -10.31
CA HIS A 61 -0.12 10.37 -9.77
C HIS A 61 -0.58 9.53 -8.58
N ALA A 62 -0.92 10.18 -7.47
CA ALA A 62 -1.45 9.53 -6.27
C ALA A 62 -2.88 10.01 -6.02
N THR A 63 -3.83 9.08 -6.02
CA THR A 63 -5.24 9.34 -5.71
C THR A 63 -5.57 8.73 -4.36
N TRP A 64 -6.13 9.52 -3.46
CA TRP A 64 -6.50 9.07 -2.11
C TRP A 64 -7.96 8.68 -2.04
N GLY A 65 -8.27 7.63 -1.26
CA GLY A 65 -9.63 7.33 -0.82
C GLY A 65 -10.18 8.46 0.05
N ASP A 66 -11.50 8.60 0.10
CA ASP A 66 -12.14 9.79 0.70
C ASP A 66 -11.80 9.98 2.18
N GLU A 67 -11.77 8.90 2.96
CA GLU A 67 -11.38 8.92 4.37
C GLU A 67 -9.93 9.41 4.56
N TRP A 68 -9.04 8.94 3.68
CA TRP A 68 -7.60 9.17 3.76
C TRP A 68 -7.19 10.54 3.21
N ARG A 69 -8.00 11.12 2.32
CA ARG A 69 -7.77 12.46 1.76
C ARG A 69 -7.82 13.57 2.82
N SER A 70 -8.52 13.34 3.94
CA SER A 70 -8.60 14.27 5.07
C SER A 70 -7.43 14.17 6.06
N ARG A 71 -6.54 13.17 5.93
CA ARG A 71 -5.36 13.02 6.77
C ARG A 71 -4.37 14.16 6.52
N THR A 72 -3.49 14.40 7.50
CA THR A 72 -2.46 15.44 7.38
C THR A 72 -1.53 15.18 6.19
N ALA A 73 -0.99 16.25 5.61
CA ALA A 73 -0.03 16.13 4.50
C ALA A 73 1.19 15.28 4.88
N GLU A 74 1.68 15.41 6.12
CA GLU A 74 2.76 14.59 6.67
C GLU A 74 2.41 13.10 6.66
N TRP A 75 1.19 12.74 7.07
CA TRP A 75 0.75 11.35 7.04
C TRP A 75 0.62 10.82 5.61
N GLN A 76 0.09 11.63 4.68
CA GLN A 76 -0.04 11.26 3.28
C GLN A 76 1.34 11.04 2.62
N GLU A 77 2.31 11.90 2.90
CA GLU A 77 3.68 11.75 2.42
C GLU A 77 4.35 10.51 2.99
N TRP A 78 4.21 10.29 4.30
CA TRP A 78 4.66 9.07 4.97
C TRP A 78 4.07 7.82 4.31
N ALA A 79 2.73 7.72 4.24
CA ALA A 79 2.04 6.56 3.68
C ALA A 79 2.43 6.31 2.21
N LYS A 80 2.63 7.38 1.43
CA LYS A 80 3.13 7.28 0.05
C LYS A 80 4.54 6.69 0.02
N SER A 81 5.47 7.21 0.82
CA SER A 81 6.84 6.70 0.90
C SER A 81 6.88 5.21 1.28
N CYS A 82 6.13 4.81 2.31
CA CYS A 82 6.03 3.42 2.73
C CYS A 82 5.46 2.52 1.63
N ALA A 83 4.42 2.97 0.93
CA ALA A 83 3.80 2.20 -0.14
C ALA A 83 4.75 1.99 -1.34
N PHE A 84 5.50 3.03 -1.74
CA PHE A 84 6.53 2.90 -2.76
C PHE A 84 7.65 1.94 -2.34
N HIS A 85 8.11 2.05 -1.09
CA HIS A 85 9.14 1.16 -0.56
C HIS A 85 8.69 -0.30 -0.60
N VAL A 86 7.47 -0.59 -0.15
CA VAL A 86 6.89 -1.95 -0.16
C VAL A 86 6.68 -2.45 -1.58
N PHE A 87 6.25 -1.58 -2.49
CA PHE A 87 6.05 -1.92 -3.90
C PHE A 87 7.38 -2.28 -4.61
N ASP A 88 8.43 -1.49 -4.41
CA ASP A 88 9.74 -1.63 -5.07
C ASP A 88 10.56 -2.81 -4.51
N LYS A 89 10.68 -2.90 -3.18
CA LYS A 89 11.59 -3.87 -2.54
C LYS A 89 10.95 -5.20 -2.19
N GLY A 90 9.63 -5.27 -2.10
CA GLY A 90 8.91 -6.45 -1.62
C GLY A 90 9.11 -6.70 -0.11
N SER A 91 8.08 -6.34 0.67
CA SER A 91 7.87 -6.55 2.11
C SER A 91 8.70 -5.76 3.14
N LEU A 92 8.00 -5.20 4.14
CA LEU A 92 8.37 -5.27 5.56
C LEU A 92 7.14 -5.62 6.42
N LEU A 93 6.82 -6.92 6.52
CA LEU A 93 6.17 -7.45 7.72
C LEU A 93 7.17 -8.32 8.48
N ALA A 94 8.06 -7.65 9.21
CA ALA A 94 8.77 -8.22 10.35
C ALA A 94 8.37 -7.42 11.61
N GLU A 95 7.38 -7.97 12.31
CA GLU A 95 6.91 -7.66 13.67
C GLU A 95 6.18 -6.32 13.98
N PRO A 96 5.06 -6.38 14.76
CA PRO A 96 4.14 -5.27 14.98
C PRO A 96 4.55 -4.38 16.16
N ARG A 97 5.69 -3.66 16.11
CA ARG A 97 6.06 -2.76 17.23
C ARG A 97 6.56 -1.36 16.92
N THR A 98 6.77 -0.92 15.69
CA THR A 98 7.21 0.47 15.45
C THR A 98 6.83 0.90 14.05
N ARG A 99 6.38 2.15 13.87
CA ARG A 99 6.25 2.78 12.54
C ARG A 99 7.60 2.64 11.83
N PHE A 100 7.72 1.68 10.91
CA PHE A 100 8.92 1.52 10.09
C PHE A 100 8.67 2.15 8.73
N CYS A 101 9.08 3.40 8.59
CA CYS A 101 9.44 4.00 7.30
C CYS A 101 10.67 4.87 7.57
N ASP A 102 11.84 4.24 7.65
CA ASP A 102 13.11 4.96 7.66
C ASP A 102 13.43 5.38 6.22
N GLY A 103 13.45 6.70 6.01
CA GLY A 103 13.94 7.33 4.79
C GLY A 103 15.45 7.22 4.63
#